data_AF-A0A954BPL5-F1
#
_entry.id   AF-A0A954BPL5-F1
#
_cell.length_a   1.000
_cell.length_b   1.000
_cell.length_c   1.000
_cell.angle_alpha   90.00
_cell.angle_beta   90.00
_cell.angle_gamma   90.00
#
_symmetry.space_group_name_H-M   'P 1'
#
loop_
_entity.id
_entity.type
_entity.pdbx_description
1 polymer ?
#
loop_
_entity_poly.entity_id
_entity_poly.type
_entity_poly.pdbx_seq_one_letter_code
_entity_poly.pdbx_strand_id
1 'polypeptide(L)'
;MSVSDVVRRLLRRLARPIAARRVMVANARSKTAFRAHIVGEFRRTGPNAWDDYCLVPTDGDDIEVLAGVKLQLEEHGAVFRMRHHGAVILAQWRPEPEDAPSDDPEQRRQAFLARCVAAFANDKGLGAAAIVARTLRR
;
A
#
# COMPACT_ATOMS: atom_id res chain seq x y z
N MET A 1 8.68 -1.54 -18.09
CA MET A 1 9.12 -1.03 -16.77
C MET A 1 8.86 -2.13 -15.77
N SER A 2 9.84 -2.51 -14.94
CA SER A 2 9.67 -3.65 -14.03
C SER A 2 8.88 -3.25 -12.77
N VAL A 3 8.25 -4.23 -12.13
CA VAL A 3 7.66 -4.11 -10.78
C VAL A 3 8.64 -3.50 -9.78
N SER A 4 9.92 -3.89 -9.85
CA SER A 4 10.99 -3.35 -9.00
C SER A 4 11.26 -1.85 -9.24
N ASP A 5 11.13 -1.38 -10.48
CA ASP A 5 11.32 0.04 -10.81
C ASP A 5 10.21 0.90 -10.22
N VAL A 6 8.97 0.40 -10.22
CA VAL A 6 7.81 1.06 -9.61
C VAL A 6 8.02 1.23 -8.12
N VAL A 7 8.46 0.18 -7.42
CA VAL A 7 8.78 0.24 -5.98
C VAL A 7 9.88 1.26 -5.74
N ARG A 8 11.02 1.20 -6.46
CA ARG A 8 12.12 2.18 -6.30
C ARG A 8 11.68 3.61 -6.54
N ARG A 9 10.79 3.87 -7.52
CA ARG A 9 10.26 5.21 -7.78
C ARG A 9 9.35 5.69 -6.65
N LEU A 10 8.52 4.79 -6.13
CA LEU A 10 7.66 5.07 -4.99
C LEU A 10 8.47 5.37 -3.73
N LEU A 11 9.49 4.56 -3.41
CA LEU A 11 10.39 4.80 -2.27
C LEU A 11 11.02 6.19 -2.37
N ARG A 12 11.53 6.58 -3.55
CA ARG A 12 12.10 7.92 -3.79
C ARG A 12 11.09 9.04 -3.58
N ARG A 13 9.83 8.85 -4.00
CA ARG A 13 8.76 9.83 -3.78
C ARG A 13 8.41 9.97 -2.29
N LEU A 14 8.39 8.86 -1.56
CA LEU A 14 8.02 8.78 -0.15
C LEU A 14 9.17 9.03 0.82
N ALA A 15 10.39 9.25 0.32
CA ALA A 15 11.55 9.62 1.12
C ALA A 15 11.45 11.02 1.76
N ARG A 16 10.52 11.85 1.28
CA ARG A 16 10.26 13.17 1.87
C ARG A 16 9.45 13.02 3.16
N PRO A 17 9.65 13.90 4.15
CA PRO A 17 8.82 13.92 5.35
C PRO A 17 7.32 14.02 5.03
N ILE A 18 6.53 13.24 5.75
CA ILE A 18 5.07 13.20 5.65
C ILE A 18 4.50 13.56 7.02
N ALA A 19 3.64 14.58 7.07
CA ALA A 19 2.94 14.95 8.29
C ALA A 19 2.28 13.76 8.98
N ALA A 20 2.35 13.68 10.31
CA ALA A 20 1.79 12.59 11.12
C ALA A 20 0.36 12.21 10.73
N ARG A 21 -0.51 13.22 10.51
CA ARG A 21 -1.92 13.01 10.10
C ARG A 21 -2.11 12.40 8.70
N ARG A 22 -1.06 12.39 7.87
CA ARG A 22 -1.07 11.88 6.49
C ARG A 22 -0.26 10.61 6.32
N VAL A 23 0.44 10.13 7.36
CA VAL A 23 1.28 8.92 7.27
C VAL A 23 0.46 7.70 6.84
N MET A 24 -0.77 7.61 7.34
CA MET A 24 -1.75 6.60 6.92
C MET A 24 -3.17 7.16 6.93
N VAL A 25 -3.78 7.21 5.75
CA VAL A 25 -5.20 7.52 5.51
C VAL A 25 -5.77 6.36 4.71
N ALA A 26 -6.37 5.40 5.41
CA ALA A 26 -6.89 4.19 4.77
C ALA A 26 -7.93 4.54 3.69
N ASN A 27 -7.77 3.95 2.51
CA ASN A 27 -8.66 4.12 1.35
C ASN A 27 -9.17 2.78 0.78
N ALA A 28 -8.81 1.64 1.39
CA ALA A 28 -9.39 0.34 1.12
C ALA A 28 -9.36 -0.61 2.33
N ARG A 29 -9.93 -1.81 2.15
CA ARG A 29 -9.75 -2.96 3.04
C ARG A 29 -9.29 -4.19 2.28
N SER A 30 -8.61 -5.11 2.94
CA SER A 30 -8.37 -6.44 2.37
C SER A 30 -9.70 -7.21 2.27
N LYS A 31 -9.95 -7.78 1.10
CA LYS A 31 -11.13 -8.62 0.80
C LYS A 31 -10.94 -10.05 1.31
N THR A 32 -9.72 -10.57 1.17
CA THR A 32 -9.31 -11.93 1.55
C THR A 32 -7.93 -11.86 2.20
N ALA A 33 -7.48 -12.98 2.78
CA ALA A 33 -6.10 -13.10 3.22
C ALA A 33 -5.15 -13.15 2.02
N PHE A 34 -3.98 -12.53 2.12
CA PHE A 34 -2.93 -12.57 1.09
C PHE A 34 -1.55 -12.30 1.67
N ARG A 35 -0.50 -12.72 0.95
CA ARG A 35 0.89 -12.44 1.33
C ARG A 35 1.40 -11.11 0.80
N ALA A 36 2.25 -10.47 1.58
CA ALA A 36 2.94 -9.26 1.18
C ALA A 36 4.34 -9.21 1.78
N HIS A 37 5.23 -8.48 1.13
CA HIS A 37 6.60 -8.29 1.55
C HIS A 37 6.82 -6.86 2.02
N ILE A 38 7.45 -6.67 3.18
CA ILE A 38 7.72 -5.33 3.71
C ILE A 38 8.87 -4.70 2.92
N VAL A 39 8.62 -3.54 2.31
CA VAL A 39 9.61 -2.79 1.53
C VAL A 39 10.03 -1.47 2.20
N GLY A 40 9.44 -1.16 3.36
CA GLY A 40 9.85 -0.05 4.19
C GLY A 40 8.95 0.19 5.39
N GLU A 41 9.43 1.02 6.31
CA GLU A 41 8.76 1.38 7.54
C GLU A 41 8.72 2.91 7.68
N PHE A 42 7.58 3.47 8.09
CA PHE A 42 7.49 4.88 8.42
C PHE A 42 7.91 5.11 9.87
N ARG A 43 9.01 5.84 10.05
CA ARG A 43 9.52 6.23 11.37
C ARG A 43 9.31 7.71 11.61
N ARG A 44 8.98 8.08 12.85
CA ARG A 44 8.90 9.48 13.26
C ARG A 44 10.28 10.12 13.15
N THR A 45 10.33 11.37 12.74
CA THR A 45 11.56 12.16 12.66
C THR A 45 12.00 12.73 14.00
N GLY A 46 11.12 12.70 15.02
CA GLY A 46 11.39 13.18 16.36
C GLY A 46 10.51 12.49 17.42
N PRO A 47 10.64 12.90 18.69
CA PRO A 47 9.97 12.26 19.82
C PRO A 47 8.48 12.60 19.94
N ASN A 48 8.00 13.66 19.30
CA ASN A 48 6.62 14.13 19.47
C ASN A 48 5.66 13.34 18.57
N ALA A 49 4.44 13.12 19.07
CA ALA A 49 3.40 12.42 18.32
C ALA A 49 2.95 13.16 17.05
N TRP A 50 3.24 14.46 16.95
CA TRP A 50 2.92 15.32 15.82
C TRP A 50 4.04 15.48 14.81
N ASP A 51 5.24 14.95 15.12
CA ASP A 51 6.39 15.04 14.24
C ASP A 51 6.11 14.29 12.94
N ASP A 52 6.77 14.76 11.88
CA ASP A 52 6.66 14.13 10.58
C ASP A 52 7.20 12.69 10.62
N TYR A 53 6.81 11.91 9.63
CA TYR A 53 7.31 10.58 9.38
C TYR A 53 8.16 10.56 8.12
N CYS A 54 9.26 9.83 8.16
CA CYS A 54 10.04 9.49 6.98
C CYS A 54 9.91 8.00 6.70
N LEU A 55 9.79 7.66 5.42
CA LEU A 55 9.94 6.27 5.00
C LEU A 55 11.42 5.88 5.10
N VAL A 56 11.70 4.84 5.87
CA VAL A 56 12.99 4.14 5.89
C VAL A 56 12.83 2.92 4.98
N PRO A 57 13.48 2.86 3.81
CA PRO A 57 13.50 1.66 2.99
C PRO A 57 14.04 0.49 3.82
N THR A 58 13.38 -0.65 3.75
CA THR A 58 13.76 -1.85 4.51
C THR A 58 13.37 -3.05 3.67
N ASP A 59 14.25 -4.04 3.58
CA ASP A 59 13.96 -5.36 3.03
C ASP A 59 13.53 -6.24 4.21
N GLY A 60 12.23 -6.23 4.50
CA GLY A 60 11.69 -6.88 5.69
C GLY A 60 11.11 -8.26 5.41
N ASP A 61 10.44 -8.84 6.40
CA ASP A 61 9.85 -10.15 6.25
C ASP A 61 8.60 -10.15 5.37
N ASP A 62 8.25 -11.36 4.90
CA ASP A 62 6.93 -11.62 4.36
C ASP A 62 5.90 -11.71 5.48
N ILE A 63 4.75 -11.10 5.25
CA ILE A 63 3.62 -11.05 6.18
C ILE A 63 2.37 -11.60 5.53
N GLU A 64 1.51 -12.18 6.35
CA GLU A 64 0.14 -12.50 5.98
C GLU A 64 -0.78 -11.34 6.38
N VAL A 65 -1.45 -10.76 5.37
CA VAL A 65 -2.48 -9.74 5.58
C VAL A 65 -3.82 -10.43 5.63
N LEU A 66 -4.44 -10.48 6.80
CA LEU A 66 -5.76 -11.08 6.98
C LEU A 66 -6.87 -10.26 6.30
N ALA A 67 -8.04 -10.85 6.09
CA ALA A 67 -9.21 -10.15 5.56
C ALA A 67 -9.71 -9.04 6.52
N GLY A 68 -10.29 -7.97 5.96
CA GLY A 68 -10.86 -6.84 6.72
C GLY A 68 -9.85 -5.80 7.22
N VAL A 69 -8.54 -6.01 7.01
CA VAL A 69 -7.46 -5.08 7.39
C VAL A 69 -7.57 -3.79 6.58
N LYS A 70 -7.42 -2.64 7.23
CA LYS A 70 -7.44 -1.33 6.58
C LYS A 70 -6.13 -1.08 5.83
N LEU A 71 -6.23 -0.71 4.57
CA LEU A 71 -5.10 -0.45 3.68
C LEU A 71 -5.17 0.99 3.14
N GLN A 72 -4.01 1.59 2.91
CA GLN A 72 -3.87 2.75 2.02
C GLN A 72 -3.14 2.29 0.76
N LEU A 73 -3.87 2.22 -0.34
CA LEU A 73 -3.33 1.91 -1.65
C LEU A 73 -2.52 3.08 -2.18
N GLU A 74 -1.37 2.79 -2.75
CA GLU A 74 -0.57 3.77 -3.49
C GLU A 74 -1.08 3.92 -4.93
N GLU A 75 -0.66 5.01 -5.57
CA GLU A 75 -1.09 5.38 -6.92
C GLU A 75 -0.72 4.32 -7.97
N HIS A 76 0.47 3.75 -7.83
CA HIS A 76 1.08 2.83 -8.80
C HIS A 76 1.55 1.54 -8.11
N GLY A 77 1.56 0.46 -8.88
CA GLY A 77 1.99 -0.86 -8.43
C GLY A 77 1.02 -1.54 -7.47
N ALA A 78 1.35 -2.76 -7.07
CA ALA A 78 0.65 -3.51 -6.04
C ALA A 78 1.26 -3.25 -4.66
N VAL A 79 1.36 -1.97 -4.29
CA VAL A 79 1.99 -1.50 -3.05
C VAL A 79 0.96 -0.74 -2.21
N PHE A 80 1.03 -0.91 -0.90
CA PHE A 80 0.09 -0.32 0.04
C PHE A 80 0.75 -0.04 1.39
N ARG A 81 0.13 0.83 2.19
CA ARG A 81 0.45 1.03 3.60
C ARG A 81 -0.57 0.36 4.49
N MET A 82 -0.11 -0.13 5.63
CA MET A 82 -0.97 -0.63 6.68
C MET A 82 -0.33 -0.44 8.07
N ARG A 83 -1.14 -0.60 9.12
CA ARG A 83 -0.61 -0.71 10.48
C ARG A 83 -0.19 -2.16 10.73
N HIS A 84 1.01 -2.34 11.26
CA HIS A 84 1.56 -3.64 11.64
C HIS A 84 2.38 -3.45 12.91
N HIS A 85 2.05 -4.18 13.98
CA HIS A 85 2.68 -4.07 15.31
C HIS A 85 2.89 -2.62 15.81
N GLY A 86 1.89 -1.75 15.64
CA GLY A 86 1.96 -0.35 16.07
C GLY A 86 2.71 0.60 15.13
N ALA A 87 3.48 0.08 14.17
CA ALA A 87 4.13 0.84 13.11
C ALA A 87 3.23 1.00 11.88
N VAL A 88 3.55 1.97 11.02
CA VAL A 88 3.01 2.05 9.66
C VAL A 88 4.08 1.54 8.72
N ILE A 89 3.76 0.51 7.96
CA ILE A 89 4.68 -0.11 6.99
C ILE A 89 4.25 0.22 5.56
N LEU A 90 5.19 0.12 4.63
CA LEU A 90 4.97 0.05 3.20
C LEU A 90 5.23 -1.40 2.78
N ALA A 91 4.22 -2.06 2.21
CA ALA A 91 4.30 -3.45 1.81
C ALA A 91 3.89 -3.62 0.34
N GLN A 92 4.55 -4.58 -0.31
CA GLN A 92 4.28 -4.98 -1.68
C GLN A 92 3.56 -6.33 -1.70
N TRP A 93 2.48 -6.43 -2.45
CA TRP A 93 1.78 -7.69 -2.64
C TRP A 93 2.67 -8.77 -3.29
N ARG A 94 2.66 -9.95 -2.66
CA ARG A 94 3.32 -11.17 -3.14
C ARG A 94 2.22 -12.16 -3.57
N PRO A 95 2.01 -12.35 -4.89
CA PRO A 95 1.12 -13.40 -5.37
C PRO A 95 1.74 -14.77 -5.10
N GLU A 96 0.90 -15.78 -4.90
CA GLU A 96 1.36 -17.17 -4.88
C GLU A 96 1.92 -17.58 -6.25
N PRO A 97 2.93 -18.48 -6.32
CA PRO A 97 3.61 -18.82 -7.57
C PRO A 97 2.67 -19.34 -8.67
N GLU A 98 1.65 -20.11 -8.29
CA GLU A 98 0.62 -20.68 -9.18
C GLU A 98 -0.30 -19.63 -9.82
N ASP A 99 -0.31 -18.43 -9.25
CA ASP A 99 -1.21 -17.33 -9.59
C ASP A 99 -0.44 -16.04 -9.93
N ALA A 100 0.87 -16.17 -10.19
CA ALA A 100 1.73 -15.04 -10.45
C ALA A 100 1.26 -14.32 -11.73
N PRO A 101 0.76 -13.07 -11.63
CA PRO A 101 0.43 -12.28 -12.80
C PRO A 101 1.72 -11.94 -13.56
N SER A 102 1.54 -11.47 -14.80
CA SER A 102 2.60 -10.88 -15.62
C SER A 102 3.49 -9.92 -14.80
N ASP A 103 4.78 -9.85 -15.17
CA ASP A 103 5.72 -8.86 -14.66
C ASP A 103 5.40 -7.42 -15.10
N ASP A 104 4.35 -7.24 -15.91
CA ASP A 104 3.77 -5.94 -16.19
C ASP A 104 3.18 -5.30 -14.91
N PRO A 105 3.65 -4.11 -14.49
CA PRO A 105 3.20 -3.49 -13.24
C PRO A 105 1.72 -3.12 -13.20
N GLU A 106 1.11 -2.82 -14.34
CA GLU A 106 -0.31 -2.45 -14.41
C GLU A 106 -1.18 -3.68 -14.29
N GLN A 107 -0.89 -4.75 -15.03
CA GLN A 107 -1.58 -6.03 -14.91
C GLN A 107 -1.44 -6.60 -13.49
N ARG A 108 -0.24 -6.52 -12.90
CA ARG A 108 -0.01 -6.93 -11.52
C ARG A 108 -0.83 -6.11 -10.53
N ARG A 109 -0.95 -4.80 -10.75
CA ARG A 109 -1.83 -3.94 -9.93
C ARG A 109 -3.30 -4.32 -10.10
N GLN A 110 -3.77 -4.54 -11.32
CA GLN A 110 -5.16 -4.93 -11.58
C GLN A 110 -5.50 -6.27 -10.90
N ALA A 111 -4.59 -7.25 -10.98
CA ALA A 111 -4.72 -8.53 -10.29
C ALA A 111 -4.79 -8.36 -8.77
N PHE A 112 -3.92 -7.55 -8.18
CA PHE A 112 -3.95 -7.22 -6.75
C PHE A 112 -5.30 -6.62 -6.34
N LEU A 113 -5.76 -5.60 -7.06
CA LEU A 113 -7.00 -4.91 -6.73
C LEU A 113 -8.20 -5.85 -6.83
N ALA A 114 -8.27 -6.68 -7.89
CA ALA A 114 -9.38 -7.59 -8.11
C ALA A 114 -9.45 -8.72 -7.06
N ARG A 115 -8.29 -9.26 -6.67
CA ARG A 115 -8.20 -10.43 -5.79
C ARG A 115 -8.25 -10.04 -4.31
N CYS A 116 -7.47 -9.04 -3.94
CA CYS A 116 -7.09 -8.80 -2.55
C CYS A 116 -7.84 -7.62 -1.92
N VAL A 117 -8.45 -6.74 -2.71
CA VAL A 117 -8.90 -5.43 -2.23
C VAL A 117 -10.41 -5.29 -2.35
N ALA A 118 -11.06 -4.95 -1.23
CA ALA A 118 -12.39 -4.38 -1.22
C ALA A 118 -12.23 -2.86 -1.09
N ALA A 119 -12.71 -2.10 -2.07
CA ALA A 119 -12.79 -0.65 -1.90
C ALA A 119 -13.67 -0.34 -0.68
N PHE A 120 -13.39 0.75 0.05
CA PHE A 120 -14.37 1.26 1.00
C PHE A 120 -15.62 1.62 0.19
N ALA A 121 -16.63 0.77 0.22
CA ALA A 121 -17.97 1.15 -0.15
C ALA A 121 -18.34 2.31 0.78
N ASN A 122 -18.41 3.52 0.23
CA ASN A 122 -19.46 4.41 0.72
C ASN A 122 -20.77 3.78 0.25
N ASP A 123 -21.80 3.82 1.09
CA ASP A 123 -23.21 3.49 0.81
C ASP A 123 -23.84 4.31 -0.35
N LYS A 124 -23.04 4.79 -1.32
CA LYS A 124 -23.46 5.59 -2.47
C LYS A 124 -22.64 5.23 -3.71
N GLY A 125 -22.91 4.04 -4.28
CA GLY A 125 -22.93 3.78 -5.73
C GLY A 125 -21.76 4.19 -6.63
N LEU A 126 -20.54 4.42 -6.13
CA LEU A 126 -19.37 4.73 -6.97
C LEU A 126 -18.41 3.55 -7.02
N GLY A 127 -18.13 3.06 -8.24
CA GLY A 127 -17.24 1.94 -8.47
C GLY A 127 -15.79 2.19 -8.02
N ALA A 128 -15.09 1.11 -7.67
CA ALA A 128 -13.73 1.14 -7.08
C ALA A 128 -12.71 1.97 -7.88
N ALA A 129 -12.77 1.93 -9.22
CA ALA A 129 -11.89 2.70 -10.09
C ALA A 129 -12.06 4.22 -9.95
N ALA A 130 -13.29 4.70 -9.74
CA ALA A 130 -13.61 6.12 -9.62
C ALA A 130 -13.10 6.74 -8.30
N ILE A 131 -13.09 5.96 -7.21
CA ILE A 131 -12.58 6.41 -5.91
C ILE A 131 -11.06 6.47 -5.90
N VAL A 132 -10.40 5.47 -6.46
CA VAL A 132 -8.94 5.45 -6.62
C VAL A 132 -8.52 6.65 -7.47
N ALA A 133 -9.16 6.88 -8.62
CA ALA A 133 -8.90 8.07 -9.45
C ALA A 133 -9.15 9.41 -8.72
N ARG A 134 -10.20 9.50 -7.88
CA ARG A 134 -10.53 10.73 -7.14
C ARG A 134 -9.57 11.00 -5.98
N THR A 135 -9.05 9.96 -5.33
CA THR A 135 -8.16 10.08 -4.17
C THR A 135 -6.72 10.39 -4.61
N LEU A 136 -6.34 9.98 -5.81
CA LEU A 136 -5.00 10.20 -6.38
C LEU A 136 -4.83 11.56 -7.09
N ARG A 137 -5.93 12.30 -7.31
CA ARG A 137 -5.94 13.63 -7.95
C ARG A 137 -5.88 14.82 -6.96
N ARG A 138 -5.54 14.61 -5.69
CA ARG A 138 -5.39 15.67 -4.67
C ARG A 138 -3.96 15.81 -4.18
#